data_AF-A0A925P2U8-F1
#
_entry.id   AF-A0A925P2U8-F1
#
_cell.length_a   1.000
_cell.length_b   1.000
_cell.length_c   1.000
_cell.angle_alpha   90.00
_cell.angle_beta   90.00
_cell.angle_gamma   90.00
#
_symmetry.space_group_name_H-M   'P 1'
#
loop_
_entity.id
_entity.type
_entity.pdbx_description
1 polymer ?
#
loop_
_entity_poly.entity_id
_entity_poly.type
_entity_poly.pdbx_seq_one_letter_code
_entity_poly.pdbx_strand_id
1 'polypeptide(L)'
;MTVAALLANPSELTDTASSKCAVVLMTRIRLARNLSGHAFPGWCREGQRDEVLNRCREALAATAAMKRSVNTPVGELTDLQKQILVERHLISRELSGSKQGAGLVINRDQTVSVMINEEDHLRIQVLRAGFQL
;
A
#
# COMPACT_ATOMS: atom_id res chain seq x y z
N MET A 1 13.10 6.42 2.86
CA MET A 1 12.71 6.08 4.26
C MET A 1 12.61 4.57 4.36
N THR A 2 12.99 3.98 5.49
CA THR A 2 12.84 2.55 5.74
C THR A 2 11.45 2.24 6.31
N VAL A 3 10.98 1.00 6.12
CA VAL A 3 9.71 0.51 6.70
C VAL A 3 9.75 0.58 8.22
N ALA A 4 10.91 0.31 8.84
CA ALA A 4 11.08 0.44 10.29
C ALA A 4 10.81 1.87 10.80
N ALA A 5 11.29 2.89 10.07
CA ALA A 5 11.02 4.29 10.43
C ALA A 5 9.53 4.67 10.25
N LEU A 6 8.83 4.05 9.30
CA LEU A 6 7.38 4.22 9.15
C LEU A 6 6.62 3.61 10.34
N LEU A 7 6.98 2.38 10.73
CA LEU A 7 6.34 1.66 11.83
C LEU A 7 6.57 2.31 13.19
N ALA A 8 7.70 3.00 13.39
CA ALA A 8 8.01 3.74 14.60
C ALA A 8 7.12 4.99 14.81
N ASN A 9 6.49 5.51 13.75
CA ASN A 9 5.60 6.68 13.86
C ASN A 9 4.14 6.23 14.11
N PRO A 10 3.40 6.94 14.97
CA PRO A 10 1.96 6.76 15.11
C PRO A 10 1.27 7.11 13.78
N SER A 11 0.31 6.28 13.38
CA SER A 11 -0.56 6.51 12.22
C SER A 11 -1.83 7.27 12.63
N GLU A 12 -2.52 7.85 11.64
CA GLU A 12 -3.80 8.55 11.85
C GLU A 12 -4.86 7.69 12.57
N LEU A 13 -4.80 6.36 12.43
CA LEU A 13 -5.67 5.40 13.14
C LEU A 13 -5.30 5.19 14.60
N THR A 14 -3.99 5.26 14.90
CA THR A 14 -3.47 5.05 16.25
C THR A 14 -3.37 6.35 17.04
N ASP A 15 -3.52 7.48 16.37
CA ASP A 15 -3.54 8.80 17.01
C ASP A 15 -4.94 9.09 17.57
N THR A 16 -5.08 8.90 18.88
CA THR A 16 -6.32 9.05 19.65
C THR A 16 -6.86 10.48 19.67
N ALA A 17 -6.10 11.47 19.21
CA ALA A 17 -6.52 12.88 19.20
C ALA A 17 -7.40 13.30 18.01
N SER A 18 -7.43 12.51 16.92
CA SER A 18 -7.98 12.98 15.63
C SER A 18 -9.48 12.68 15.42
N SER A 19 -10.04 11.64 16.04
CA SER A 19 -11.43 11.23 15.79
C SER A 19 -12.42 11.84 16.78
N LYS A 20 -13.14 12.88 16.36
CA LYS A 20 -14.34 13.40 17.04
C LYS A 20 -15.60 12.58 16.75
N CYS A 21 -15.49 11.34 16.27
CA CYS A 21 -16.64 10.48 15.95
C CYS A 21 -16.63 9.22 16.82
N ALA A 22 -17.62 9.10 17.70
CA ALA A 22 -17.71 8.00 18.67
C ALA A 22 -18.10 6.64 18.04
N VAL A 23 -18.58 6.63 16.79
CA VAL A 23 -19.18 5.43 16.15
C VAL A 23 -18.35 4.92 14.96
N VAL A 24 -17.94 5.81 14.07
CA VAL A 24 -17.17 5.42 12.87
C VAL A 24 -15.68 5.47 13.21
N LEU A 25 -15.04 4.30 13.23
CA LEU A 25 -13.60 4.20 13.50
C LEU A 25 -12.77 4.79 12.35
N MET A 26 -13.12 4.44 11.12
CA MET A 26 -12.37 4.86 9.94
C MET A 26 -13.19 4.77 8.65
N THR A 27 -12.81 5.60 7.68
CA THR A 27 -13.27 5.53 6.29
C THR A 27 -12.12 5.06 5.41
N ARG A 28 -12.41 4.11 4.51
CA ARG A 28 -11.42 3.56 3.59
C ARG A 28 -12.00 3.45 2.20
N ILE A 29 -11.31 4.07 1.24
CA ILE A 29 -11.64 4.00 -0.18
C ILE A 29 -10.54 3.20 -0.88
N ARG A 30 -10.94 2.24 -1.71
CA ARG A 30 -10.05 1.43 -2.54
C ARG A 30 -10.41 1.55 -4.00
N LEU A 31 -9.42 1.80 -4.84
CA LEU A 31 -9.56 1.82 -6.30
C LEU A 31 -8.67 0.73 -6.88
N ALA A 32 -9.30 -0.26 -7.49
CA ALA A 32 -8.65 -1.33 -8.24
C ALA A 32 -8.49 -0.92 -9.71
N ARG A 33 -7.29 -1.05 -10.28
CA ARG A 33 -6.99 -0.75 -11.68
C ARG A 33 -6.03 -1.78 -12.26
N ASN A 34 -6.22 -2.04 -13.56
CA ASN A 34 -5.34 -2.89 -14.36
C ASN A 34 -4.73 -2.08 -15.50
N LEU A 35 -3.47 -2.34 -15.82
CA LEU A 35 -2.75 -1.68 -16.91
C LEU A 35 -3.08 -2.36 -18.25
N SER A 36 -3.40 -1.54 -19.25
CA SER A 36 -3.57 -2.02 -20.63
C SER A 36 -2.26 -2.57 -21.20
N GLY A 37 -2.33 -3.67 -21.95
CA GLY A 37 -1.16 -4.29 -22.59
C GLY A 37 -0.41 -5.29 -21.70
N HIS A 38 -0.85 -5.49 -20.45
CA HIS A 38 -0.30 -6.48 -19.54
C HIS A 38 -1.37 -7.53 -19.19
N ALA A 39 -0.97 -8.80 -19.06
CA ALA A 39 -1.86 -9.85 -18.57
C ALA A 39 -2.21 -9.60 -17.10
N PHE A 40 -3.33 -10.09 -16.60
CA PHE A 40 -3.67 -9.94 -15.17
C PHE A 40 -2.57 -10.53 -14.27
N PRO A 41 -2.38 -10.02 -13.03
CA PRO A 41 -1.32 -10.48 -12.13
C PRO A 41 -1.28 -12.01 -11.95
N GLY A 42 -2.44 -12.66 -11.88
CA GLY A 42 -2.56 -14.12 -11.77
C GLY A 42 -2.02 -14.91 -12.97
N TRP A 43 -1.95 -14.30 -14.15
CA TRP A 43 -1.45 -14.93 -15.39
C TRP A 43 -0.14 -14.32 -15.91
N CYS A 44 0.31 -13.21 -15.33
CA CYS A 44 1.57 -12.56 -15.67
C CYS A 44 2.78 -13.43 -15.29
N ARG A 45 3.76 -13.50 -16.20
CA ARG A 45 5.08 -14.09 -15.93
C ARG A 45 5.89 -13.17 -15.01
N GLU A 46 6.88 -13.72 -14.30
CA GLU A 46 7.71 -12.96 -13.34
C GLU A 46 8.30 -11.68 -13.95
N GLY A 47 8.91 -11.76 -15.13
CA GLY A 47 9.46 -10.57 -15.81
C GLY A 47 8.42 -9.49 -16.14
N GLN A 48 7.18 -9.88 -16.47
CA GLN A 48 6.09 -8.91 -16.70
C GLN A 48 5.62 -8.26 -15.40
N ARG A 49 5.64 -9.00 -14.29
CA ARG A 49 5.31 -8.44 -12.97
C ARG A 49 6.35 -7.41 -12.56
N ASP A 50 7.63 -7.71 -12.75
CA ASP A 50 8.72 -6.77 -12.44
C ASP A 50 8.65 -5.51 -13.31
N GLU A 51 8.30 -5.66 -14.60
CA GLU A 51 8.06 -4.52 -15.49
C GLU A 51 6.91 -3.64 -14.99
N VAL A 52 5.76 -4.24 -14.68
CA VAL A 52 4.60 -3.52 -14.10
C VAL A 52 4.98 -2.86 -12.78
N LEU A 53 5.73 -3.56 -11.92
CA LEU A 53 6.19 -3.04 -10.65
C LEU A 53 7.04 -1.79 -10.83
N ASN A 54 8.05 -1.85 -11.71
CA ASN A 54 8.95 -0.72 -11.95
C ASN A 54 8.22 0.47 -12.58
N ARG A 55 7.36 0.22 -13.57
CA ARG A 55 6.54 1.26 -14.20
C ARG A 55 5.63 1.98 -13.20
N CYS A 56 4.96 1.23 -12.33
CA CYS A 56 4.12 1.79 -11.27
C CYS A 56 4.95 2.60 -10.28
N ARG A 57 6.15 2.13 -9.91
CA ARG A 57 7.04 2.84 -8.98
C ARG A 57 7.51 4.17 -9.52
N GLU A 58 7.91 4.22 -10.79
CA GLU A 58 8.33 5.45 -11.45
C GLU A 58 7.19 6.48 -11.49
N ALA A 59 5.98 6.04 -11.87
CA ALA A 59 4.81 6.91 -11.89
C ALA A 59 4.44 7.45 -10.48
N LEU A 60 4.53 6.59 -9.45
CA LEU A 60 4.27 6.99 -8.07
C LEU A 60 5.36 7.95 -7.56
N ALA A 61 6.62 7.75 -7.91
CA ALA A 61 7.72 8.65 -7.53
C ALA A 61 7.54 10.07 -8.10
N ALA A 62 6.97 10.19 -9.31
CA ALA A 62 6.65 11.48 -9.93
C ALA A 62 5.45 12.20 -9.26
N THR A 63 4.64 11.51 -8.46
CA THR A 63 3.42 12.04 -7.88
C THR A 63 3.70 12.86 -6.62
N ALA A 64 3.21 14.10 -6.56
CA ALA A 64 3.46 15.03 -5.45
C ALA A 64 3.05 14.46 -4.07
N ALA A 65 1.89 13.80 -4.00
CA ALA A 65 1.38 13.18 -2.77
C ALA A 65 2.26 12.02 -2.24
N MET A 66 3.12 11.46 -3.09
CA MET A 66 3.97 10.31 -2.80
C MET A 66 5.46 10.67 -2.74
N LYS A 67 5.84 11.96 -2.86
CA LYS A 67 7.25 12.40 -2.84
C LYS A 67 8.05 11.97 -1.60
N ARG A 68 7.38 11.70 -0.48
CA ARG A 68 7.99 11.20 0.77
C ARG A 68 7.46 9.81 1.14
N SER A 69 7.17 8.98 0.14
CA SER A 69 6.68 7.62 0.37
C SER A 69 7.81 6.63 0.66
N VAL A 70 7.47 5.59 1.41
CA VAL A 70 8.25 4.36 1.52
C VAL A 70 7.83 3.46 0.37
N ASN A 71 8.79 3.07 -0.46
CA ASN A 71 8.60 2.10 -1.52
C ASN A 71 9.41 0.87 -1.16
N THR A 72 8.77 -0.28 -1.04
CA THR A 72 9.44 -1.53 -0.65
C THR A 72 8.82 -2.70 -1.42
N PRO A 73 9.64 -3.56 -2.07
CA PRO A 73 9.14 -4.81 -2.60
C PRO A 73 8.67 -5.70 -1.45
N VAL A 74 7.62 -6.49 -1.66
CA VAL A 74 7.11 -7.39 -0.62
C VAL A 74 8.16 -8.43 -0.21
N GLY A 75 9.06 -8.81 -1.12
CA GLY A 75 10.15 -9.74 -0.86
C GLY A 75 11.22 -9.23 0.10
N GLU A 76 11.32 -7.91 0.32
CA GLU A 76 12.29 -7.31 1.27
C GLU A 76 11.71 -7.16 2.68
N LEU A 77 10.41 -7.39 2.87
CA LEU A 77 9.74 -7.27 4.17
C LEU A 77 9.92 -8.55 4.98
N THR A 78 10.24 -8.41 6.26
CA THR A 78 10.20 -9.54 7.21
C THR A 78 8.76 -9.95 7.50
N ASP A 79 8.54 -11.19 7.92
CA ASP A 79 7.18 -11.66 8.23
C ASP A 79 6.52 -10.85 9.35
N LEU A 80 7.30 -10.40 10.35
CA LEU A 80 6.81 -9.49 11.38
C LEU A 80 6.39 -8.13 10.79
N GLN A 81 7.18 -7.55 9.88
CA GLN A 81 6.81 -6.29 9.22
C GLN A 81 5.53 -6.44 8.40
N LYS A 82 5.40 -7.55 7.66
CA LYS A 82 4.17 -7.85 6.91
C LYS A 82 2.96 -7.94 7.82
N GLN A 83 3.09 -8.66 8.94
CA GLN A 83 2.00 -8.80 9.91
C GLN A 83 1.57 -7.44 10.48
N ILE A 84 2.53 -6.60 10.90
CA ILE A 84 2.23 -5.26 11.42
C ILE A 84 1.52 -4.40 10.36
N LEU A 85 1.97 -4.46 9.09
CA LEU A 85 1.33 -3.71 8.00
C LEU A 85 -0.09 -4.18 7.71
N VAL A 86 -0.38 -5.48 7.84
CA VAL A 86 -1.73 -6.05 7.72
C VAL A 86 -2.62 -5.58 8.88
N GLU A 87 -2.12 -5.64 10.11
CA GLU A 87 -2.83 -5.20 11.32
C GLU A 87 -3.13 -3.70 11.29
N ARG A 88 -2.23 -2.88 10.75
CA ARG A 88 -2.46 -1.45 10.49
C ARG A 88 -3.35 -1.17 9.28
N HIS A 89 -3.90 -2.20 8.64
CA HIS A 89 -4.71 -2.11 7.43
C HIS A 89 -4.04 -1.41 6.24
N LEU A 90 -2.71 -1.32 6.21
CA LEU A 90 -1.95 -0.66 5.14
C LEU A 90 -1.76 -1.58 3.93
N ILE A 91 -1.67 -2.88 4.15
CA ILE A 91 -1.64 -3.90 3.10
C ILE A 91 -2.73 -4.93 3.29
N SER A 92 -3.05 -5.66 2.23
CA SER A 92 -3.93 -6.82 2.28
C SER A 92 -3.19 -8.08 2.72
N ARG A 93 -3.96 -9.10 3.16
CA ARG A 93 -3.39 -10.40 3.54
C ARG A 93 -2.86 -11.12 2.32
N GLU A 94 -3.52 -10.94 1.18
CA GLU A 94 -3.17 -11.49 -0.11
C GLU A 94 -1.82 -10.96 -0.59
N LEU A 95 -1.58 -9.65 -0.45
CA LEU A 95 -0.27 -9.05 -0.75
C LEU A 95 0.82 -9.59 0.18
N SER A 96 0.51 -9.79 1.47
CA SER A 96 1.49 -10.32 2.44
C SER A 96 1.97 -11.74 2.10
N GLY A 97 1.10 -12.55 1.48
CA GLY A 97 1.44 -13.90 0.99
C GLY A 97 1.99 -13.92 -0.45
N SER A 98 1.98 -12.79 -1.14
CA SER A 98 2.45 -12.69 -2.53
C SER A 98 3.98 -12.73 -2.60
N LYS A 99 4.49 -13.39 -3.64
CA LYS A 99 5.93 -13.53 -3.91
C LYS A 99 6.40 -12.49 -4.94
N GLN A 100 7.56 -12.73 -5.56
CA GLN A 100 8.27 -11.86 -6.49
C GLN A 100 7.38 -11.06 -7.44
N GLY A 101 7.79 -9.81 -7.69
CA GLY A 101 7.07 -8.83 -8.49
C GLY A 101 5.98 -8.05 -7.74
N ALA A 102 5.67 -8.38 -6.48
CA ALA A 102 4.74 -7.61 -5.66
C ALA A 102 5.42 -6.43 -4.95
N GLY A 103 4.70 -5.31 -4.83
CA GLY A 103 5.25 -4.10 -4.25
C GLY A 103 4.24 -3.28 -3.46
N LEU A 104 4.80 -2.42 -2.62
CA LEU A 104 4.08 -1.58 -1.68
C LEU A 104 4.67 -0.19 -1.72
N VAL A 105 3.80 0.82 -1.81
CA VAL A 105 4.17 2.22 -1.67
C VAL A 105 3.24 2.90 -0.67
N ILE A 106 3.77 3.36 0.46
CA ILE A 106 3.00 4.01 1.53
C ILE A 106 3.53 5.42 1.74
N ASN A 107 2.65 6.41 1.84
CA ASN A 107 3.07 7.76 2.22
C ASN A 107 3.52 7.84 3.70
N ARG A 108 4.25 8.90 4.05
CA ARG A 108 4.77 9.10 5.42
C ARG A 108 3.67 9.07 6.49
N ASP A 109 2.52 9.66 6.18
CA ASP A 109 1.42 9.82 7.13
C ASP A 109 0.59 8.53 7.32
N GLN A 110 0.94 7.45 6.59
CA GLN A 110 0.23 6.16 6.62
C GLN A 110 -1.25 6.29 6.21
N THR A 111 -1.54 7.26 5.35
CA THR A 111 -2.90 7.58 4.91
C THR A 111 -3.21 7.12 3.51
N VAL A 112 -2.19 7.03 2.67
CA VAL A 112 -2.29 6.53 1.31
C VAL A 112 -1.34 5.34 1.19
N SER A 113 -1.90 4.21 0.78
CA SER A 113 -1.17 2.99 0.49
C SER A 113 -1.51 2.53 -0.91
N VAL A 114 -0.50 2.24 -1.72
CA VAL A 114 -0.66 1.70 -3.06
C VAL A 114 -0.01 0.33 -3.08
N MET A 115 -0.83 -0.68 -3.36
CA MET A 115 -0.42 -2.07 -3.50
C MET A 115 -0.28 -2.37 -4.98
N ILE A 116 0.81 -3.04 -5.35
CA ILE A 116 1.16 -3.34 -6.73
C ILE A 116 1.27 -4.85 -6.91
N ASN A 117 0.66 -5.36 -7.97
CA ASN A 117 0.61 -6.79 -8.32
C ASN A 117 0.03 -7.66 -7.19
N GLU A 118 -1.15 -7.26 -6.72
CA GLU A 118 -1.99 -8.07 -5.82
C GLU A 118 -2.93 -8.93 -6.69
N GLU A 119 -4.24 -8.85 -6.47
CA GLU A 119 -5.28 -9.39 -7.37
C GLU A 119 -5.35 -8.57 -8.66
N ASP A 120 -5.21 -7.25 -8.53
CA ASP A 120 -5.11 -6.27 -9.61
C ASP A 120 -3.68 -5.72 -9.71
N HIS A 121 -3.32 -5.17 -10.86
CA HIS A 121 -2.01 -4.53 -11.03
C HIS A 121 -1.78 -3.39 -10.04
N LEU A 122 -2.82 -2.59 -9.78
CA LEU A 122 -2.75 -1.44 -8.90
C LEU A 122 -3.99 -1.38 -8.01
N ARG A 123 -3.78 -1.34 -6.70
CA ARG A 123 -4.83 -1.08 -5.72
C ARG A 123 -4.43 0.13 -4.88
N ILE A 124 -5.08 1.25 -5.16
CA ILE A 124 -4.87 2.51 -4.45
C ILE A 124 -5.83 2.53 -3.27
N GLN A 125 -5.29 2.73 -2.08
CA GLN A 125 -6.03 2.79 -0.84
C GLN A 125 -5.81 4.13 -0.16
N VAL A 126 -6.89 4.78 0.22
CA VAL A 126 -6.88 5.95 1.12
C VAL A 126 -7.61 5.60 2.39
N LEU A 127 -7.04 6.02 3.52
CA LEU A 127 -7.54 5.73 4.84
C LEU A 127 -7.54 7.01 5.70
N ARG A 128 -8.65 7.24 6.39
CA ARG A 128 -8.90 8.39 7.27
C ARG A 128 -9.60 7.94 8.54
N ALA A 129 -9.31 8.58 9.66
CA ALA A 129 -10.06 8.35 10.90
C ALA A 129 -11.45 9.01 10.83
N GLY A 130 -12.47 8.36 11.41
CA GLY A 130 -13.84 8.87 11.39
C GLY A 130 -14.57 8.68 10.05
N PHE A 131 -15.65 9.45 9.86
CA PHE A 131 -16.46 9.44 8.64
C PHE A 131 -16.02 10.56 7.68
N GLN A 132 -15.24 10.21 6.66
CA GLN A 132 -14.66 11.13 5.67
C GLN A 132 -14.68 10.48 4.27
N LEU A 133 -15.83 10.53 3.59
CA LEU A 133 -16.05 9.95 2.26
C LEU A 133 -15.69 10.94 1.14
#